data_AF-A0A1Y0D730-F1
#
_entry.id   AF-A0A1Y0D730-F1
#
_cell.length_a   1.000
_cell.length_b   1.000
_cell.length_c   1.000
_cell.angle_alpha   90.00
_cell.angle_beta   90.00
_cell.angle_gamma   90.00
#
_symmetry.space_group_name_H-M   'P 1'
#
loop_
_entity.id
_entity.type
_entity.pdbx_description
1 polymer ?
#
loop_
_entity_poly.entity_id
_entity_poly.type
_entity_poly.pdbx_seq_one_letter_code
_entity_poly.pdbx_strand_id
1 'polypeptide(L)'
;MTPTQSQLWQFLGLEHWHCAHPERLPLAPMPKAAPAEVLIILGPATNPSSHFITDLLVALSLEASQLQSLSQADWLAADKPTARVLLGLNVTCELDAFHWQANLPLAASPALTASQKRALWSCLCRCYLEH
;
A
#
# COMPACT_ATOMS: atom_id res chain seq x y z
N MET A 1 -12.01 -18.89 30.15
CA MET A 1 -10.64 -18.74 30.69
C MET A 1 -10.72 -18.62 32.20
N THR A 2 -9.87 -19.33 32.94
CA THR A 2 -9.82 -19.29 34.40
C THR A 2 -9.02 -18.07 34.89
N PRO A 3 -9.42 -17.45 36.02
CA PRO A 3 -8.92 -16.13 36.45
C PRO A 3 -7.42 -16.07 36.78
N THR A 4 -6.79 -17.23 37.03
CA THR A 4 -5.36 -17.33 37.31
C THR A 4 -4.48 -17.11 36.08
N GLN A 5 -4.97 -17.39 34.87
CA GLN A 5 -4.20 -17.14 33.65
C GLN A 5 -4.08 -15.66 33.35
N SER A 6 -5.08 -14.83 33.68
CA SER A 6 -5.04 -13.39 33.41
C SER A 6 -4.01 -12.63 34.26
N GLN A 7 -3.68 -13.11 35.46
CA GLN A 7 -2.76 -12.42 36.38
C GLN A 7 -1.28 -12.60 36.01
N LEU A 8 -0.89 -13.79 35.57
CA LEU A 8 0.49 -14.10 35.16
C LEU A 8 0.96 -13.26 33.96
N TRP A 9 -0.03 -12.79 33.22
CA TRP A 9 0.06 -12.24 31.89
C TRP A 9 0.01 -10.70 31.95
N GLN A 10 -0.74 -10.13 32.92
CA GLN A 10 -0.52 -8.76 33.42
C GLN A 10 0.88 -8.57 34.01
N PHE A 11 1.45 -9.62 34.62
CA PHE A 11 2.78 -9.58 35.21
C PHE A 11 3.91 -9.54 34.17
N LEU A 12 3.68 -10.08 32.96
CA LEU A 12 4.70 -10.22 31.92
C LEU A 12 4.81 -9.03 30.95
N GLY A 13 3.94 -8.01 31.05
CA GLY A 13 3.89 -6.91 30.07
C GLY A 13 3.55 -7.38 28.64
N LEU A 14 3.06 -8.62 28.54
CA LEU A 14 2.54 -9.30 27.36
C LEU A 14 1.30 -8.61 26.78
N GLU A 15 1.36 -7.88 25.66
CA GLU A 15 0.12 -7.67 24.89
C GLU A 15 -0.39 -9.05 24.45
N HIS A 16 -1.42 -9.54 25.13
CA HIS A 16 -2.11 -10.72 24.68
C HIS A 16 -2.91 -10.30 23.48
N TRP A 17 -2.81 -11.02 22.37
CA TRP A 17 -4.00 -11.25 21.58
C TRP A 17 -3.85 -12.49 20.70
N HIS A 18 -4.73 -13.46 20.94
CA HIS A 18 -4.97 -14.58 20.04
C HIS A 18 -6.49 -14.75 19.92
N CYS A 19 -7.00 -14.61 18.70
CA CYS A 19 -8.34 -15.07 18.36
C CYS A 19 -8.33 -15.68 16.96
N ALA A 20 -8.63 -16.97 16.87
CA ALA A 20 -8.72 -17.76 15.65
C ALA A 20 -10.19 -18.13 15.34
N HIS A 21 -11.10 -17.14 15.39
CA HIS A 21 -12.53 -17.34 15.11
C HIS A 21 -13.01 -16.39 13.99
N PRO A 22 -13.91 -16.83 13.07
CA PRO A 22 -14.22 -16.12 11.83
C PRO A 22 -15.28 -15.01 11.97
N GLU A 23 -15.79 -14.75 13.17
CA GLU A 23 -16.71 -13.63 13.41
C GLU A 23 -15.91 -12.39 13.82
N ARG A 24 -15.79 -11.43 12.89
CA ARG A 24 -15.15 -10.14 13.12
C ARG A 24 -15.83 -9.39 14.27
N LEU A 25 -15.10 -9.15 15.36
CA LEU A 25 -15.45 -8.13 16.36
C LEU A 25 -15.41 -6.75 15.69
N PRO A 26 -16.43 -5.88 15.91
CA PRO A 26 -16.56 -4.59 15.23
C PRO A 26 -15.47 -3.55 15.55
N LEU A 27 -14.56 -3.85 16.48
CA LEU A 27 -13.54 -2.92 16.98
C LEU A 27 -12.13 -3.52 17.04
N ALA A 28 -11.89 -4.69 16.42
CA ALA A 28 -10.53 -5.20 16.33
C ALA A 28 -9.69 -4.24 15.47
N PRO A 29 -8.53 -3.74 15.95
CA PRO A 29 -7.63 -2.99 15.10
C PRO A 29 -7.31 -3.87 13.90
N MET A 30 -7.57 -3.33 12.69
CA MET A 30 -7.30 -4.05 11.46
C MET A 30 -5.83 -4.48 11.50
N PRO A 31 -5.51 -5.78 11.31
CA PRO A 31 -4.12 -6.21 11.34
C PRO A 31 -3.38 -5.32 10.35
N LYS A 32 -2.30 -4.66 10.82
CA LYS A 32 -1.41 -3.89 9.94
C LYS A 32 -1.03 -4.85 8.82
N ALA A 33 -1.59 -4.63 7.63
CA ALA A 33 -1.22 -5.40 6.46
C ALA A 33 0.30 -5.39 6.39
N ALA A 34 0.92 -6.54 6.16
CA ALA A 34 2.36 -6.59 5.96
C ALA A 34 2.72 -5.52 4.93
N PRO A 35 3.71 -4.66 5.20
CA PRO A 35 4.00 -3.54 4.31
C PRO A 35 4.28 -4.08 2.92
N ALA A 36 3.45 -3.67 1.95
CA ALA A 36 3.67 -3.98 0.55
C ALA A 36 5.04 -3.40 0.14
N GLU A 37 5.72 -4.07 -0.79
CA GLU A 37 6.97 -3.55 -1.32
C GLU A 37 6.70 -2.33 -2.21
N VAL A 38 5.59 -2.39 -2.96
CA VAL A 38 5.08 -1.27 -3.76
C VAL A 38 3.67 -0.96 -3.33
N LEU A 39 3.43 0.29 -2.93
CA LEU A 39 2.11 0.81 -2.61
C LEU A 39 1.71 1.88 -3.64
N ILE A 40 0.57 1.68 -4.29
CA ILE A 40 0.01 2.59 -5.28
C ILE A 40 -1.19 3.29 -4.67
N ILE A 41 -1.13 4.61 -4.57
CA ILE A 41 -2.23 5.44 -4.08
C ILE A 41 -2.97 6.04 -5.26
N LEU A 42 -4.27 5.78 -5.31
CA LEU A 42 -5.15 6.16 -6.39
C LEU A 42 -6.01 7.33 -5.97
N GLY A 43 -5.94 8.41 -6.76
CA GLY A 43 -6.86 9.52 -6.67
C GLY A 43 -8.28 9.15 -7.09
N PRO A 44 -9.23 10.08 -6.92
CA PRO A 44 -10.64 9.83 -7.22
C PRO A 44 -10.83 9.38 -8.67
N ALA A 45 -11.74 8.41 -8.86
CA ALA A 45 -12.11 7.83 -10.15
C ALA A 45 -10.93 7.26 -10.98
N THR A 46 -9.80 6.95 -10.34
CA THR A 46 -8.63 6.39 -11.01
C THR A 46 -8.53 4.91 -10.71
N ASN A 47 -8.63 4.09 -11.76
CA ASN A 47 -8.29 2.69 -11.69
C ASN A 47 -7.09 2.43 -12.61
N PRO A 48 -5.98 1.88 -12.09
CA PRO A 48 -4.88 1.47 -12.94
C PRO A 48 -5.38 0.35 -13.86
N SER A 49 -4.91 0.35 -15.11
CA SER A 49 -5.20 -0.75 -16.01
C SER A 49 -4.56 -2.04 -15.48
N SER A 50 -5.22 -3.19 -15.69
CA SER A 50 -4.67 -4.49 -15.33
C SER A 50 -3.30 -4.73 -15.99
N HIS A 51 -3.11 -4.22 -17.21
CA HIS A 51 -1.82 -4.23 -17.90
C HIS A 51 -0.75 -3.47 -17.15
N PHE A 52 -1.05 -2.26 -16.63
CA PHE A 52 -0.08 -1.48 -15.86
C PHE A 52 0.38 -2.21 -14.60
N ILE A 53 -0.56 -2.85 -13.87
CA ILE A 53 -0.23 -3.64 -12.69
C ILE A 53 0.60 -4.86 -13.05
N THR A 54 0.22 -5.57 -14.12
CA THR A 54 0.96 -6.76 -14.59
C THR A 54 2.37 -6.39 -15.02
N ASP A 55 2.53 -5.31 -15.78
CA ASP A 55 3.82 -4.81 -16.24
C ASP A 55 4.71 -4.42 -15.04
N LEU A 56 4.16 -3.80 -14.01
CA LEU A 56 4.90 -3.48 -12.78
C LEU A 56 5.37 -4.73 -12.04
N LEU A 57 4.50 -5.71 -11.85
CA LEU A 57 4.85 -6.98 -11.19
C LEU A 57 5.98 -7.69 -11.96
N VAL A 58 5.88 -7.76 -13.29
CA VAL A 58 6.91 -8.37 -14.14
C VAL A 58 8.22 -7.57 -14.09
N ALA A 59 8.15 -6.26 -14.25
CA ALA A 59 9.34 -5.41 -14.33
C ALA A 59 10.13 -5.38 -13.02
N LEU A 60 9.46 -5.55 -11.88
CA LEU A 60 10.07 -5.58 -10.55
C LEU A 60 10.26 -7.01 -10.01
N SER A 61 9.86 -8.04 -10.77
CA SER A 61 9.87 -9.44 -10.32
C SER A 61 9.16 -9.65 -8.98
N LEU A 62 8.01 -9.00 -8.80
CA LEU A 62 7.21 -9.02 -7.58
C LEU A 62 6.07 -10.04 -7.67
N GLU A 63 5.71 -10.61 -6.53
CA GLU A 63 4.46 -11.33 -6.34
C GLU A 63 3.28 -10.36 -6.17
N ALA A 64 2.07 -10.82 -6.50
CA ALA A 64 0.86 -10.00 -6.37
C ALA A 64 0.59 -9.52 -4.93
N SER A 65 1.10 -10.22 -3.92
CA SER A 65 1.02 -9.85 -2.50
C SER A 65 1.92 -8.67 -2.13
N GLN A 66 2.99 -8.42 -2.91
CA GLN A 66 3.97 -7.36 -2.68
C GLN A 66 3.59 -6.03 -3.33
N LEU A 67 2.56 -6.01 -4.18
CA LEU A 67 2.01 -4.82 -4.78
C LEU A 67 0.59 -4.60 -4.26
N GLN A 68 0.37 -3.47 -3.59
CA GLN A 68 -0.95 -3.10 -3.10
C GLN A 68 -1.41 -1.79 -3.73
N SER A 69 -2.70 -1.68 -4.01
CA SER A 69 -3.34 -0.42 -4.43
C SER A 69 -4.35 0.00 -3.37
N LEU A 70 -4.34 1.28 -2.98
CA LEU A 70 -5.29 1.88 -2.06
C LEU A 70 -5.88 3.14 -2.67
N SER A 71 -7.14 3.44 -2.34
CA SER A 71 -7.66 4.78 -2.61
C SER A 71 -6.94 5.80 -1.73
N GLN A 72 -6.84 7.05 -2.19
CA GLN A 72 -6.29 8.13 -1.39
C GLN A 72 -7.04 8.31 -0.07
N ALA A 73 -8.36 8.09 -0.05
CA ALA A 73 -9.17 8.17 1.17
C ALA A 73 -8.80 7.08 2.18
N ASP A 74 -8.64 5.84 1.73
CA ASP A 74 -8.24 4.72 2.60
C ASP A 74 -6.81 4.90 3.13
N TRP A 75 -5.92 5.41 2.28
CA TRP A 75 -4.54 5.72 2.67
C TRP A 75 -4.47 6.79 3.75
N LEU A 76 -5.26 7.86 3.62
CA LEU A 76 -5.36 8.90 4.65
C LEU A 76 -6.02 8.39 5.94
N ALA A 77 -7.07 7.56 5.82
CA ALA A 77 -7.75 6.96 6.98
C ALA A 77 -6.84 5.97 7.74
N ALA A 78 -5.90 5.34 7.05
CA ALA A 78 -4.91 4.42 7.63
C ALA A 78 -3.65 5.10 8.18
N ASP A 79 -3.68 6.43 8.36
CA ASP A 79 -2.54 7.25 8.83
C ASP A 79 -1.31 7.18 7.89
N LYS A 80 -1.57 7.24 6.57
CA LYS A 80 -0.54 7.31 5.52
C LYS A 80 0.52 6.20 5.61
N PRO A 81 0.13 4.92 5.51
CA PRO A 81 1.10 3.83 5.53
C PRO A 81 2.13 3.99 4.41
N THR A 82 3.39 3.68 4.74
CA THR A 82 4.52 3.76 3.81
C THR A 82 4.91 2.38 3.30
N ALA A 83 5.62 2.37 2.17
CA ALA A 83 6.18 1.19 1.52
C ALA A 83 7.57 1.53 0.99
N ARG A 84 8.33 0.50 0.57
CA ARG A 84 9.64 0.70 -0.08
C ARG A 84 9.52 1.61 -1.30
N VAL A 85 8.44 1.44 -2.06
CA VAL A 85 8.06 2.36 -3.13
C VAL A 85 6.62 2.81 -2.93
N LEU A 86 6.43 4.13 -2.90
CA LEU A 86 5.13 4.76 -2.78
C LEU A 86 4.84 5.59 -4.05
N LEU A 87 3.83 5.17 -4.82
CA LEU A 87 3.45 5.77 -6.10
C LEU A 87 2.09 6.46 -5.99
N GLY A 88 1.97 7.67 -6.54
CA GLY A 88 0.71 8.42 -6.60
C GLY A 88 0.17 8.53 -8.02
N LEU A 89 -1.07 8.11 -8.26
CA LEU A 89 -1.76 8.31 -9.54
C LEU A 89 -2.99 9.20 -9.32
N ASN A 90 -3.03 10.37 -9.95
CA ASN A 90 -4.12 11.36 -9.81
C ASN A 90 -4.40 11.82 -8.37
N VAL A 91 -3.43 11.70 -7.47
CA VAL A 91 -3.60 12.09 -6.06
C VAL A 91 -3.59 13.61 -5.90
N THR A 92 -4.37 14.11 -4.94
CA THR A 92 -4.51 15.55 -4.67
C THR A 92 -3.68 16.03 -3.47
N CYS A 93 -2.96 15.12 -2.81
CA CYS A 93 -2.15 15.41 -1.63
C CYS A 93 -0.70 15.79 -1.99
N GLU A 94 0.06 16.18 -0.97
CA GLU A 94 1.43 16.69 -1.07
C GLU A 94 2.38 15.71 -1.78
N LEU A 95 3.20 16.24 -2.69
CA LEU A 95 4.17 15.50 -3.50
C LEU A 95 5.26 14.81 -2.66
N ASP A 96 5.60 15.38 -1.50
CA ASP A 96 6.75 14.95 -0.70
C ASP A 96 6.57 13.57 -0.05
N ALA A 97 5.33 13.08 0.04
CA ALA A 97 5.07 11.74 0.54
C ALA A 97 5.40 10.65 -0.51
N PHE A 98 5.44 10.99 -1.81
CA PHE A 98 5.54 10.01 -2.88
C PHE A 98 6.94 9.97 -3.48
N HIS A 99 7.40 8.76 -3.81
CA HIS A 99 8.63 8.60 -4.59
C HIS A 99 8.41 9.05 -6.04
N TRP A 100 7.20 8.84 -6.54
CA TRP A 100 6.79 9.29 -7.86
C TRP A 100 5.28 9.52 -7.92
N GLN A 101 4.88 10.56 -8.64
CA GLN A 101 3.48 10.91 -8.87
C GLN A 101 3.24 11.25 -10.34
N ALA A 102 2.07 10.87 -10.86
CA ALA A 102 1.59 11.34 -12.15
C ALA A 102 0.09 11.62 -12.14
N ASN A 103 -0.28 12.63 -12.93
CA ASN A 103 -1.67 12.86 -13.29
C ASN A 103 -1.95 12.21 -14.65
N LEU A 104 -2.83 11.23 -14.65
CA LEU A 104 -3.37 10.53 -15.81
C LEU A 104 -4.63 11.25 -16.31
N PRO A 105 -4.75 11.51 -17.62
CA PRO A 105 -5.97 12.08 -18.17
C PRO A 105 -7.17 11.15 -17.93
N LEU A 106 -8.30 11.72 -17.51
CA LEU A 106 -9.56 11.01 -17.20
C LEU A 106 -10.28 10.40 -18.42
N ALA A 107 -9.65 10.42 -19.60
CA ALA A 107 -10.23 9.89 -20.82
C ALA A 107 -10.28 8.35 -20.79
N ALA A 108 -11.08 7.75 -21.68
CA ALA A 108 -11.48 6.34 -21.70
C ALA A 108 -10.35 5.28 -21.71
N SER A 109 -9.10 5.70 -21.81
CA SER A 109 -7.93 4.85 -21.58
C SER A 109 -6.85 5.64 -20.83
N PRO A 110 -6.77 5.51 -19.49
CA PRO A 110 -5.74 6.19 -18.70
C PRO A 110 -4.39 5.53 -18.98
N ALA A 111 -3.65 6.08 -19.94
CA ALA A 111 -2.32 5.61 -20.30
C ALA A 111 -1.25 6.65 -19.92
N LEU A 112 -0.15 6.18 -19.35
CA LEU A 112 1.04 7.00 -19.11
C LEU A 112 1.67 7.41 -20.44
N THR A 113 2.06 8.68 -20.55
CA THR A 113 2.86 9.15 -21.69
C THR A 113 4.25 8.52 -21.67
N ALA A 114 4.97 8.54 -22.80
CA ALA A 114 6.32 7.99 -22.87
C ALA A 114 7.29 8.67 -21.88
N SER A 115 7.14 9.97 -21.62
CA SER A 115 7.94 10.68 -20.61
C SER A 115 7.60 10.23 -19.19
N GLN A 116 6.32 10.05 -18.87
CA GLN A 116 5.88 9.55 -17.57
C GLN A 116 6.37 8.11 -17.32
N LYS A 117 6.33 7.23 -18.34
CA LYS A 117 6.87 5.86 -18.24
C LYS A 117 8.37 5.86 -17.94
N ARG A 118 9.16 6.69 -18.62
CA ARG A 118 10.61 6.80 -18.35
C ARG A 118 10.90 7.37 -16.95
N ALA A 119 10.13 8.37 -16.52
CA ALA A 119 10.27 8.95 -15.19
C ALA A 119 9.94 7.92 -14.10
N LEU A 120 8.85 7.16 -14.28
CA LEU A 120 8.49 6.05 -13.40
C LEU A 120 9.60 5.02 -13.35
N TRP A 121 10.09 4.55 -14.50
CA TRP A 121 11.17 3.57 -14.56
C TRP A 121 12.44 4.06 -13.86
N SER A 122 12.83 5.31 -14.10
CA SER A 122 14.00 5.92 -13.45
C SER A 122 13.81 6.00 -11.93
N CYS A 123 12.60 6.30 -11.46
CA CYS A 123 12.28 6.27 -10.04
C CYS A 123 12.41 4.86 -9.46
N LEU A 124 11.83 3.86 -10.12
CA LEU A 124 11.89 2.46 -9.69
C LEU A 124 13.34 1.97 -9.62
N CYS A 125 14.16 2.28 -10.63
CA CYS A 125 15.58 1.96 -10.60
C CYS A 125 16.27 2.57 -9.38
N ARG A 126 16.02 3.83 -9.02
CA ARG A 126 16.61 4.43 -7.80
C ARG A 126 16.17 3.71 -6.53
N CYS A 127 14.88 3.44 -6.38
CA CYS A 127 14.35 2.77 -5.19
C CYS A 127 14.82 1.32 -5.01
N TYR A 128 15.19 0.63 -6.09
CA TYR A 128 15.58 -0.79 -6.04
C TYR A 128 17.08 -1.05 -6.24
N LEU A 129 17.80 -0.19 -6.98
CA LEU A 129 19.20 -0.41 -7.35
C LEU A 129 20.20 0.48 -6.59
N GLU A 130 19.76 1.55 -5.91
CA GLU A 130 20.66 2.39 -5.10
C GLU A 130 20.77 1.92 -3.63
N HIS A 131 20.55 0.62 -3.38
CA HIS A 131 20.71 -0.03 -2.07
C HIS A 131 21.88 -1.01 -2.05
#